data_AF-H1KVT1-F1
#
_entry.id   AF-H1KVT1-F1
#
_cell.length_a   1.000
_cell.length_b   1.000
_cell.length_c   1.000
_cell.angle_alpha   90.00
_cell.angle_beta   90.00
_cell.angle_gamma   90.00
#
_symmetry.space_group_name_H-M   'P 1'
#
loop_
_entity.id
_entity.type
_entity.pdbx_description
1 polymer ?
#
loop_
_entity_poly.entity_id
_entity_poly.type
_entity_poly.pdbx_seq_one_letter_code
_entity_poly.pdbx_strand_id
1 'polypeptide(L)' 'RALTPHEEARLFARDALRAAREALPGARDQGQAMMAVFCILAVEALAPELLDEGAGGVRPRD' A
#
# COMPACT_ATOMS: atom_id res chain seq x y z
N ARG A 1 -24.52 -6.39 0.32
CA ARG A 1 -24.26 -6.49 -1.14
C ARG A 1 -22.90 -7.15 -1.32
N ALA A 2 -22.76 -8.11 -2.23
CA ALA A 2 -21.45 -8.68 -2.56
C ALA A 2 -20.60 -7.67 -3.34
N LEU A 3 -19.29 -7.68 -3.11
CA LEU A 3 -18.36 -6.82 -3.83
C LEU A 3 -18.23 -7.31 -5.28
N THR A 4 -17.96 -6.38 -6.18
CA THR A 4 -17.53 -6.70 -7.54
C THR A 4 -16.05 -7.12 -7.52
N PRO A 5 -15.59 -7.91 -8.52
CA PRO A 5 -14.18 -8.29 -8.61
C PRO A 5 -13.22 -7.09 -8.62
N HIS A 6 -13.66 -5.96 -9.17
CA HIS A 6 -12.87 -4.72 -9.16
C HIS A 6 -12.76 -4.11 -7.76
N GLU A 7 -13.86 -4.07 -7.00
CA GLU A 7 -13.85 -3.59 -5.62
C GLU A 7 -12.99 -4.49 -4.71
N GLU A 8 -13.05 -5.81 -4.90
CA GLU A 8 -12.19 -6.76 -4.18
C GLU A 8 -10.70 -6.55 -4.50
N ALA A 9 -10.35 -6.41 -5.78
CA ALA A 9 -8.98 -6.13 -6.20
C ALA A 9 -8.45 -4.81 -5.63
N ARG A 10 -9.30 -3.76 -5.59
CA ARG A 10 -8.93 -2.47 -5.00
C ARG A 10 -8.67 -2.58 -3.50
N LEU A 11 -9.50 -3.33 -2.77
CA LEU A 11 -9.29 -3.57 -1.34
C LEU A 11 -7.99 -4.33 -1.08
N PHE A 12 -7.73 -5.39 -1.87
CA PHE A 12 -6.49 -6.14 -1.78
C PHE A 12 -5.26 -5.26 -2.02
N ALA A 13 -5.28 -4.42 -3.05
CA ALA A 13 -4.18 -3.49 -3.34
C ALA A 13 -3.95 -2.48 -2.19
N ARG A 14 -5.03 -1.98 -1.58
CA ARG A 14 -4.94 -1.07 -0.43
C ARG A 14 -4.31 -1.76 0.78
N ASP A 15 -4.69 -2.99 1.09
CA ASP A 15 -4.12 -3.74 2.20
C ASP A 15 -2.65 -4.11 1.95
N ALA A 16 -2.30 -4.51 0.72
CA ALA A 16 -0.92 -4.78 0.33
C ALA A 16 -0.05 -3.52 0.45
N LEU A 17 -0.55 -2.36 0.02
CA LEU A 17 0.14 -1.08 0.16
C LEU A 17 0.37 -0.71 1.63
N ARG A 18 -0.65 -0.89 2.48
CA ARG A 18 -0.54 -0.65 3.93
C ARG A 18 0.52 -1.54 4.56
N ALA A 19 0.46 -2.85 4.31
CA ALA A 19 1.43 -3.80 4.84
C ALA A 19 2.86 -3.50 4.36
N ALA A 20 3.04 -3.13 3.10
CA ALA A 20 4.33 -2.76 2.55
C ALA A 20 4.92 -1.50 3.21
N ARG A 21 4.09 -0.47 3.43
CA ARG A 21 4.49 0.77 4.13
C ARG A 21 4.85 0.52 5.60
N GLU A 22 4.14 -0.38 6.28
CA GLU A 22 4.44 -0.78 7.65
C GLU A 22 5.72 -1.63 7.74
N ALA A 23 5.95 -2.52 6.77
CA ALA A 23 7.10 -3.42 6.77
C ALA A 23 8.43 -2.74 6.40
N LEU A 24 8.42 -1.79 5.45
CA LEU A 24 9.64 -1.22 4.88
C LEU A 24 10.59 -0.58 5.92
N PRO A 25 10.13 0.23 6.90
CA PRO A 25 11.01 0.79 7.94
C PRO A 25 11.60 -0.26 8.88
N GLY A 26 10.98 -1.44 8.99
CA GLY A 26 11.36 -2.53 9.88
C GLY A 26 12.07 -3.70 9.18
N ALA A 27 12.36 -3.59 7.88
CA ALA A 27 12.98 -4.66 7.11
C ALA A 27 14.35 -5.04 7.68
N ARG A 28 14.56 -6.34 7.93
CA ARG A 28 15.79 -6.88 8.55
C ARG A 28 16.79 -7.40 7.55
N ASP A 29 16.36 -7.63 6.32
CA ASP A 29 17.18 -8.10 5.22
C ASP A 29 16.74 -7.47 3.89
N GLN A 30 17.60 -7.61 2.88
CA GLN A 30 17.39 -7.04 1.55
C GLN A 30 16.16 -7.62 0.84
N GLY A 31 15.84 -8.90 1.05
CA GLY A 31 14.70 -9.55 0.41
C GLY A 31 13.37 -8.96 0.90
N GLN A 32 13.26 -8.71 2.20
CA GLN A 32 12.10 -8.04 2.81
C GLN A 32 11.93 -6.62 2.26
N ALA A 33 13.01 -5.84 2.23
CA ALA A 33 12.98 -4.48 1.70
C ALA A 33 12.56 -4.47 0.21
N MET A 34 13.13 -5.37 -0.59
CA MET A 34 12.80 -5.49 -2.02
C MET A 34 11.32 -5.85 -2.23
N MET A 35 10.77 -6.77 -1.44
CA MET A 35 9.36 -7.17 -1.55
C MET A 35 8.43 -6.02 -1.19
N ALA A 36 8.72 -5.27 -0.12
CA ALA A 36 7.92 -4.10 0.25
C ALA A 36 7.94 -3.03 -0.85
N VAL A 37 9.12 -2.73 -1.42
CA VAL A 37 9.25 -1.80 -2.56
C VAL A 37 8.49 -2.31 -3.78
N PHE A 38 8.61 -3.59 -4.12
CA PHE A 38 7.89 -4.20 -5.24
C PHE A 38 6.37 -4.04 -5.09
N CYS A 39 5.82 -4.29 -3.90
CA CYS A 39 4.40 -4.10 -3.62
C CYS A 39 3.96 -2.63 -3.82
N ILE A 40 4.77 -1.67 -3.38
CA ILE A 40 4.47 -0.24 -3.58
C ILE A 40 4.42 0.12 -5.07
N LEU A 41 5.42 -0.31 -5.84
CA LEU A 41 5.48 -0.06 -7.30
C LEU A 41 4.36 -0.78 -8.07
N ALA A 42 4.00 -1.99 -7.64
CA ALA A 42 2.88 -2.71 -8.23
C ALA A 42 1.55 -1.98 -8.00
N VAL A 43 1.34 -1.41 -6.81
CA VAL A 43 0.15 -0.60 -6.53
C VAL A 43 0.18 0.72 -7.32
N GLU A 44 1.34 1.36 -7.46
CA GLU A 44 1.49 2.54 -8.34
C GLU A 44 1.04 2.23 -9.78
N ALA A 45 1.44 1.08 -10.32
CA ALA A 45 1.10 0.69 -11.68
C ALA A 45 -0.37 0.31 -11.88
N LEU A 46 -1.01 -0.27 -10.86
CA LEU A 46 -2.36 -0.86 -10.97
C LEU A 46 -3.47 0.04 -10.43
N ALA A 47 -3.18 0.88 -9.45
CA ALA A 47 -4.14 1.75 -8.76
C ALA A 47 -3.42 2.98 -8.16
N PRO A 48 -2.84 3.84 -9.00
CA PRO A 48 -2.03 4.98 -8.57
C PRO A 48 -2.75 5.91 -7.59
N GLU A 49 -4.07 6.04 -7.72
CA GLU A 49 -4.88 6.87 -6.84
C GLU A 49 -4.83 6.44 -5.36
N LEU A 50 -4.53 5.16 -5.08
CA LEU A 50 -4.39 4.66 -3.71
C LEU A 50 -3.15 5.23 -2.98
N LEU A 51 -2.13 5.66 -3.73
CA LEU A 51 -0.94 6.27 -3.14
C LEU A 51 -1.24 7.66 -2.59
N ASP A 52 -2.08 8.42 -3.29
CA ASP A 52 -2.52 9.77 -2.92
C ASP A 52 -3.54 9.75 -1.77
N GLU A 53 -4.45 8.77 -1.76
CA GLU A 53 -5.45 8.58 -0.69
C GLU A 53 -4.80 8.40 0.70
N GLY A 54 -3.60 7.82 0.76
CA GLY A 54 -2.89 7.53 2.01
C GLY A 54 -1.91 8.61 2.49
N ALA A 55 -1.72 9.72 1.76
CA ALA A 55 -0.88 10.83 2.18
C ALA A 55 -1.58 11.80 3.16
N GLY A 56 -2.90 11.63 3.35
CA GLY A 56 -3.74 12.42 4.24
C GLY A 56 -3.59 12.11 5.73
N GLY A 57 -2.40 11.75 6.19
CA GLY A 57 -2.09 11.74 7.62
C GLY A 57 -2.14 13.17 8.13
N VAL A 58 -3.28 13.58 8.69
CA VAL A 58 -3.38 14.80 9.50
C VAL A 58 -2.35 14.64 10.60
N ARG A 59 -1.18 15.27 10.45
CA ARG A 59 -0.32 15.56 11.60
C ARG A 59 -1.15 16.45 12.52
N PRO A 60 -1.32 16.11 13.81
CA PRO A 60 -1.79 17.09 14.78
C PRO A 60 -0.87 18.30 14.64
N ARG A 61 -1.45 19.48 14.41
CA ARG A 61 -0.70 20.73 14.53
C ARG A 61 -0.42 20.89 16.02
N ASP A 62 0.86 20.94 16.37
CA ASP A 62 1.32 21.41 17.68
C ASP A 62 0.80 22.83 17.97
#